data_AF-A0A352Z8S6-F1
#
_entry.id   AF-A0A352Z8S6-F1
#
_cell.length_a   1.000
_cell.length_b   1.000
_cell.length_c   1.000
_cell.angle_alpha   90.00
_cell.angle_beta   90.00
_cell.angle_gamma   90.00
#
_symmetry.space_group_name_H-M   'P 1'
#
loop_
_entity.id
_entity.type
_entity.pdbx_description
1 polymer ?
#
loop_
_entity_poly.entity_id
_entity_poly.type
_entity_poly.pdbx_seq_one_letter_code
_entity_poly.pdbx_strand_id
1 'polypeptide(L)'
;AMAAYNAGSNRIKDALENQGTKDFFDLFLPEETERYIFRILALKEIITNRERYGIKIDEKELYKPFAIDAVLIKIEKELHTNALARCMDMSYRQFRYLNLHIRKYILPKGTYTINVPVEKKESFFKKLKAYPFVLIENDK
;
A
#
# COMPACT_ATOMS: atom_id res chain seq x y z
N ALA A 1 -12.84 16.55 1.84
CA ALA A 1 -11.67 15.64 1.87
C ALA A 1 -11.53 14.79 0.59
N MET A 2 -12.57 14.09 0.12
CA MET A 2 -12.45 13.18 -1.04
C MET A 2 -12.15 13.89 -2.37
N ALA A 3 -12.81 15.01 -2.68
CA ALA A 3 -12.48 15.79 -3.88
C ALA A 3 -11.04 16.35 -3.85
N ALA A 4 -10.57 16.76 -2.66
CA ALA A 4 -9.20 17.21 -2.46
C ALA A 4 -8.16 16.09 -2.66
N TYR A 5 -8.55 14.83 -2.54
CA TYR A 5 -7.67 13.70 -2.88
C TYR A 5 -7.43 13.59 -4.39
N ASN A 6 -8.47 13.84 -5.20
CA ASN A 6 -8.36 13.82 -6.66
C ASN A 6 -7.75 15.12 -7.23
N ALA A 7 -8.25 16.27 -6.80
CA ALA A 7 -7.90 17.57 -7.37
C ALA A 7 -6.81 18.34 -6.59
N GLY A 8 -6.43 17.87 -5.41
CA GLY A 8 -5.55 18.58 -4.48
C GLY A 8 -6.31 19.49 -3.51
N SER A 9 -5.85 19.55 -2.25
CA SER A 9 -6.50 20.33 -1.19
C SER A 9 -6.50 21.83 -1.47
N ASN A 10 -5.40 22.36 -1.98
CA ASN A 10 -5.27 23.79 -2.27
C ASN A 10 -6.21 24.21 -3.40
N ARG A 11 -6.29 23.40 -4.47
CA ARG A 11 -7.18 23.68 -5.60
C ARG A 11 -8.66 23.75 -5.18
N ILE A 12 -9.10 22.83 -4.33
CA ILE A 12 -10.47 22.86 -3.80
C ILE A 12 -10.69 24.08 -2.91
N LYS A 13 -9.71 24.41 -2.05
CA LYS A 13 -9.77 25.59 -1.19
C LYS A 13 -9.88 26.88 -2.01
N ASP A 14 -9.02 27.04 -3.01
CA ASP A 14 -9.01 28.22 -3.88
C ASP A 14 -10.34 28.32 -4.65
N ALA A 15 -10.93 27.19 -5.08
CA ALA A 15 -12.23 27.19 -5.75
C ALA A 15 -13.36 27.64 -4.81
N LEU A 16 -13.40 27.13 -3.57
CA LEU A 16 -14.37 27.55 -2.54
C LEU A 16 -14.27 29.05 -2.25
N GLU A 17 -13.06 29.56 -2.09
CA GLU A 17 -12.82 30.98 -1.82
C GLU A 17 -13.22 31.86 -3.01
N ASN A 18 -12.79 31.52 -4.22
CA ASN A 18 -13.07 32.30 -5.42
C ASN A 18 -14.54 32.27 -5.85
N GLN A 19 -15.24 31.14 -5.64
CA GLN A 19 -16.66 30.99 -5.99
C GLN A 19 -17.59 31.37 -4.86
N GLY A 20 -17.06 31.71 -3.68
CA GLY A 20 -17.85 32.18 -2.54
C GLY A 20 -18.79 31.13 -1.94
N THR A 21 -18.53 29.85 -2.16
CA THR A 21 -19.33 28.74 -1.62
C THR A 21 -18.53 27.90 -0.63
N LYS A 22 -19.26 27.23 0.26
CA LYS A 22 -18.71 26.23 1.19
C LYS A 22 -19.15 24.81 0.83
N ASP A 23 -20.11 24.67 -0.07
CA ASP A 23 -20.60 23.38 -0.53
C ASP A 23 -19.80 22.92 -1.76
N PHE A 24 -19.34 21.69 -1.73
CA PHE A 24 -18.66 21.07 -2.85
C PHE A 24 -19.59 20.89 -4.06
N PHE A 25 -20.87 20.57 -3.83
CA PHE A 25 -21.81 20.31 -4.92
C PHE A 25 -22.19 21.57 -5.71
N ASP A 26 -21.97 22.74 -5.11
CA ASP A 26 -22.18 24.03 -5.75
C ASP A 26 -20.92 24.57 -6.44
N LEU A 27 -19.78 23.88 -6.31
CA LEU A 27 -18.55 24.28 -7.00
C LEU A 27 -18.61 23.92 -8.48
N PHE A 28 -18.24 24.88 -9.32
CA PHE A 28 -17.89 24.64 -10.70
C PHE A 28 -16.43 24.14 -10.79
N LEU A 29 -16.24 22.87 -11.12
CA LEU A 29 -14.93 22.22 -11.20
C LEU A 29 -14.79 21.48 -12.54
N PRO A 30 -13.59 20.99 -12.90
CA PRO A 30 -13.48 20.05 -14.00
C PRO A 30 -14.37 18.82 -13.76
N GLU A 31 -15.06 18.38 -14.82
CA GLU A 31 -16.03 17.28 -14.78
C GLU A 31 -15.47 15.97 -14.21
N GLU A 32 -14.15 15.75 -14.32
CA GLU A 32 -13.46 14.63 -13.67
C GLU A 32 -13.57 14.70 -12.14
N THR A 33 -13.30 15.87 -11.56
CA THR A 33 -13.31 16.12 -10.12
C THR A 33 -14.73 16.08 -9.55
N GLU A 34 -15.69 16.69 -10.23
CA GLU A 34 -17.10 16.70 -9.83
C GLU A 34 -17.64 15.27 -9.72
N ARG A 35 -17.35 14.44 -10.73
CA ARG A 35 -17.79 13.03 -10.78
C ARG A 35 -17.04 12.13 -9.81
N TYR A 36 -15.89 12.54 -9.28
CA TYR A 36 -15.07 11.70 -8.42
C TYR A 36 -15.83 11.22 -7.17
N ILE A 37 -16.58 12.11 -6.52
CA ILE A 37 -17.36 11.75 -5.33
C ILE A 37 -18.49 10.78 -5.70
N PHE A 38 -19.24 11.07 -6.77
CA PHE A 38 -20.34 10.20 -7.22
C PHE A 38 -19.85 8.81 -7.61
N ARG A 39 -18.69 8.69 -8.28
CA ARG A 39 -18.07 7.41 -8.61
C ARG A 39 -17.73 6.60 -7.36
N ILE A 40 -17.17 7.24 -6.33
CA ILE A 40 -16.86 6.53 -5.07
C ILE A 40 -18.13 6.11 -4.34
N LEU A 41 -19.16 6.96 -4.32
CA LEU A 41 -20.46 6.60 -3.75
C LEU A 41 -21.10 5.42 -4.47
N ALA A 42 -21.09 5.41 -5.81
CA ALA A 42 -21.58 4.30 -6.62
C ALA A 42 -20.78 3.02 -6.35
N LEU A 43 -19.45 3.09 -6.30
CA LEU A 43 -18.61 1.94 -5.96
C LEU A 43 -18.91 1.40 -4.55
N LYS A 44 -19.04 2.29 -3.55
CA LYS A 44 -19.42 1.89 -2.19
C LYS A 44 -20.77 1.18 -2.17
N GLU A 45 -21.76 1.73 -2.87
CA GLU A 45 -23.10 1.15 -2.97
C GLU A 45 -23.06 -0.22 -3.62
N ILE A 46 -22.40 -0.35 -4.78
CA ILE A 46 -22.27 -1.61 -5.51
C ILE A 46 -21.51 -2.66 -4.69
N ILE A 47 -20.42 -2.29 -4.00
CA ILE A 47 -19.65 -3.23 -3.19
C ILE A 47 -20.45 -3.68 -1.96
N THR A 48 -21.08 -2.74 -1.26
CA THR A 48 -21.87 -3.02 -0.05
C THR A 48 -23.10 -3.86 -0.35
N ASN A 49 -23.81 -3.52 -1.44
CA ASN A 49 -25.07 -4.14 -1.82
C ASN A 49 -24.94 -5.01 -3.08
N ARG A 50 -23.78 -5.66 -3.26
CA ARG A 50 -23.39 -6.41 -4.48
C ARG A 50 -24.47 -7.37 -5.02
N GLU A 51 -25.18 -8.05 -4.12
CA GLU A 51 -26.24 -9.00 -4.50
C GLU A 51 -27.44 -8.33 -5.16
N ARG A 52 -27.81 -7.12 -4.70
CA ARG A 52 -28.88 -6.30 -5.30
C ARG A 52 -28.57 -5.98 -6.77
N TYR A 53 -27.30 -5.87 -7.12
CA TYR A 53 -26.80 -5.60 -8.47
C TYR A 53 -26.44 -6.86 -9.25
N GLY A 54 -26.79 -8.05 -8.74
CA GLY A 54 -26.52 -9.33 -9.41
C GLY A 54 -25.06 -9.78 -9.35
N ILE A 55 -24.21 -9.12 -8.57
CA ILE A 55 -22.79 -9.47 -8.40
C ILE A 55 -22.68 -10.52 -7.29
N LYS A 56 -22.49 -11.78 -7.69
CA LYS A 56 -22.23 -12.91 -6.80
C LYS A 56 -20.75 -13.27 -6.88
N ILE A 57 -20.03 -13.17 -5.76
CA ILE A 57 -18.61 -13.53 -5.66
C ILE A 57 -18.47 -14.46 -4.46
N ASP A 58 -18.00 -15.68 -4.71
CA ASP A 58 -17.73 -16.65 -3.67
C ASP A 58 -16.49 -16.23 -2.87
N GLU A 59 -16.44 -16.56 -1.56
CA GLU A 59 -15.27 -16.22 -0.73
C GLU A 59 -13.95 -16.78 -1.28
N LYS A 60 -14.00 -17.92 -1.96
CA LYS A 60 -12.84 -18.56 -2.60
C LYS A 60 -12.26 -17.72 -3.76
N GLU A 61 -13.07 -16.85 -4.36
CA GLU A 61 -12.69 -15.98 -5.48
C GLU A 61 -12.16 -14.63 -4.99
N LEU A 62 -12.38 -14.31 -3.71
CA LEU A 62 -11.84 -13.10 -3.11
C LEU A 62 -10.31 -13.18 -3.05
N TYR A 63 -9.69 -12.01 -3.23
CA TYR A 63 -8.25 -11.88 -3.06
C TYR A 63 -7.88 -12.24 -1.62
N LYS A 64 -7.07 -13.29 -1.44
CA LYS A 64 -6.57 -13.69 -0.13
C LYS A 64 -5.35 -12.84 0.21
N PRO A 65 -5.38 -12.02 1.27
CA PRO A 65 -4.20 -11.30 1.69
C PRO A 65 -3.10 -12.31 2.06
N PHE A 66 -1.84 -11.94 1.82
CA PHE A 66 -0.73 -12.74 2.34
C PHE A 66 -0.85 -12.79 3.87
N ALA A 67 -0.72 -13.98 4.44
CA ALA A 67 -0.34 -14.09 5.85
C ALA A 67 1.10 -13.56 5.95
N ILE A 68 1.30 -12.49 6.71
CA ILE A 68 2.58 -11.79 6.83
C ILE A 68 3.10 -11.95 8.24
N ASP A 69 4.41 -12.11 8.34
CA ASP A 69 5.16 -12.04 9.58
C ASP A 69 6.15 -10.86 9.53
N ALA A 70 6.28 -10.15 10.65
CA ALA A 70 7.13 -8.99 10.78
C ALA A 70 8.49 -9.43 11.34
N VAL A 71 9.51 -9.45 10.48
CA VAL A 71 10.86 -9.87 10.87
C VAL A 71 11.73 -8.65 11.13
N LEU A 72 12.28 -8.54 12.34
CA LEU A 72 13.26 -7.51 12.67
C LEU A 72 14.64 -7.92 12.16
N ILE A 73 15.25 -7.06 11.33
CA ILE A 73 16.62 -7.26 10.85
C ILE A 73 17.49 -6.06 11.22
N LYS A 74 18.73 -6.33 11.60
CA LYS A 74 19.77 -5.35 11.77
C LYS A 74 20.74 -5.42 10.60
N ILE A 75 20.92 -4.29 9.93
CA ILE A 75 21.79 -4.15 8.76
C ILE A 75 23.03 -3.38 9.19
N GLU A 76 24.21 -3.98 9.04
CA GLU A 76 25.50 -3.37 9.41
C GLU A 76 26.19 -2.63 8.24
N LYS A 77 25.76 -2.89 7.01
CA LYS A 77 26.26 -2.25 5.78
C LYS A 77 25.10 -1.95 4.83
N GLU A 78 25.23 -0.92 4.02
CA GLU A 78 24.19 -0.53 3.07
C GLU A 78 23.69 -1.71 2.23
N LEU A 79 22.36 -1.86 2.14
CA LEU A 79 21.73 -2.98 1.44
C LEU A 79 20.67 -2.48 0.47
N HIS A 80 20.77 -2.90 -0.79
CA HIS A 80 19.70 -2.66 -1.74
C HIS A 80 18.50 -3.58 -1.42
N THR A 81 17.31 -3.00 -1.27
CA THR A 81 16.06 -3.71 -0.94
C THR A 81 15.71 -4.87 -1.88
N ASN A 82 16.19 -4.81 -3.14
CA ASN A 82 16.06 -5.93 -4.08
C ASN A 82 16.73 -7.23 -3.60
N ALA A 83 17.78 -7.15 -2.77
CA ALA A 83 18.37 -8.32 -2.13
C ALA A 83 17.35 -9.05 -1.24
N LEU A 84 16.58 -8.29 -0.45
CA LEU A 84 15.52 -8.83 0.42
C LEU A 84 14.40 -9.46 -0.42
N ALA A 85 13.97 -8.80 -1.51
CA ALA A 85 12.99 -9.35 -2.44
C ALA A 85 13.43 -10.70 -3.03
N ARG A 86 14.70 -10.80 -3.45
CA ARG A 86 15.30 -12.05 -3.95
C ARG A 86 15.39 -13.14 -2.89
N CYS A 87 15.62 -12.79 -1.61
CA CYS A 87 15.62 -13.76 -0.53
C CYS A 87 14.23 -14.42 -0.34
N MET A 88 13.15 -13.69 -0.64
CA MET A 88 11.78 -14.20 -0.53
C MET A 88 11.23 -14.84 -1.82
N ASP A 89 12.05 -14.97 -2.87
CA ASP A 89 11.60 -15.43 -4.20
C ASP A 89 10.37 -14.70 -4.74
N MET A 90 10.38 -13.37 -4.64
CA MET A 90 9.31 -12.52 -5.15
C MET A 90 9.85 -11.42 -6.07
N SER A 91 8.96 -10.91 -6.90
CA SER A 91 9.26 -9.71 -7.68
C SER A 91 9.49 -8.51 -6.76
N TYR A 92 10.29 -7.54 -7.22
CA TYR A 92 10.49 -6.30 -6.48
C TYR A 92 9.17 -5.56 -6.20
N ARG A 93 8.22 -5.63 -7.15
CA ARG A 93 6.88 -5.04 -6.99
C ARG A 93 6.12 -5.67 -5.82
N GLN A 94 6.12 -7.00 -5.70
CA GLN A 94 5.47 -7.69 -4.57
C GLN A 94 6.13 -7.32 -3.24
N PHE A 95 7.47 -7.29 -3.20
CA PHE A 95 8.19 -6.86 -2.01
C PHE A 95 7.78 -5.44 -1.56
N ARG A 96 7.74 -4.48 -2.49
CA ARG A 96 7.33 -3.11 -2.19
C ARG A 96 5.88 -3.00 -1.76
N TYR A 97 4.98 -3.79 -2.37
CA TYR A 97 3.58 -3.84 -1.97
C TYR A 97 3.40 -4.31 -0.51
N LEU A 98 4.22 -5.26 -0.06
CA LEU A 98 4.21 -5.75 1.32
C LEU A 98 4.94 -4.83 2.29
N ASN A 99 5.88 -4.01 1.81
CA ASN A 99 6.79 -3.19 2.62
C ASN A 99 6.69 -1.70 2.26
N LEU A 100 5.48 -1.15 2.23
CA LEU A 100 5.23 0.25 1.85
C LEU A 100 5.88 1.28 2.80
N HIS A 101 6.17 0.88 4.04
CA HIS A 101 6.93 1.69 4.99
C HIS A 101 8.40 1.89 4.56
N ILE A 102 8.93 0.99 3.71
CA ILE A 102 10.28 1.12 3.15
C ILE A 102 10.22 2.00 1.90
N ARG A 103 10.58 3.28 2.09
CA ARG A 103 10.53 4.29 1.01
C ARG A 103 11.76 4.27 0.11
N LYS A 104 12.94 3.94 0.66
CA LYS A 104 14.23 3.99 -0.04
C LYS A 104 14.55 2.68 -0.76
N TYR A 105 15.28 2.76 -1.87
CA TYR A 105 15.82 1.59 -2.58
C TYR A 105 17.00 0.96 -1.84
N ILE A 106 17.82 1.80 -1.19
CA ILE A 106 18.99 1.41 -0.40
C ILE A 106 18.68 1.69 1.07
N LEU A 107 18.86 0.66 1.90
CA LEU A 107 18.76 0.75 3.35
C LEU A 107 20.16 1.03 3.91
N PRO A 108 20.40 2.16 4.59
CA PRO A 108 21.63 2.39 5.32
C PRO A 108 21.73 1.46 6.54
N LYS A 109 22.88 1.48 7.23
CA LYS A 109 23.03 0.78 8.52
C LYS A 109 21.92 1.18 9.49
N GLY A 110 21.30 0.18 10.13
CA GLY A 110 20.17 0.38 11.05
C GLY A 110 19.33 -0.87 11.21
N THR A 111 18.30 -0.77 12.04
CA THR A 111 17.33 -1.83 12.29
C THR A 111 16.04 -1.56 11.50
N TYR A 112 15.51 -2.58 10.85
CA TYR A 112 14.33 -2.48 9.99
C TYR A 112 13.39 -3.65 10.24
N THR A 113 12.10 -3.36 10.29
CA THR A 113 11.07 -4.40 10.22
C THR A 113 10.80 -4.73 8.75
N ILE A 114 10.91 -6.00 8.38
CA ILE A 114 10.60 -6.50 7.05
C ILE A 114 9.38 -7.40 7.13
N ASN A 115 8.34 -7.06 6.36
CA ASN A 115 7.15 -7.87 6.19
C ASN A 115 7.45 -9.01 5.21
N VAL A 116 7.36 -10.24 5.71
CA VAL A 116 7.66 -11.47 4.97
C VAL A 116 6.41 -12.35 4.92
N PRO A 117 5.98 -12.86 3.75
CA PRO A 117 4.92 -13.87 3.71
C PRO A 117 5.32 -15.11 4.50
N VAL A 118 4.40 -15.65 5.31
CA VAL A 118 4.65 -16.82 6.17
C VAL A 118 5.21 -17.99 5.36
N GLU A 119 4.64 -18.25 4.18
CA GLU A 119 5.08 -19.30 3.24
C GLU A 119 6.51 -19.11 2.69
N LYS A 120 7.05 -17.88 2.75
CA LYS A 120 8.38 -17.53 2.22
C LYS A 120 9.42 -17.34 3.31
N LYS A 121 9.05 -17.47 4.59
CA LYS A 121 9.93 -17.24 5.75
C LYS A 121 11.16 -18.14 5.73
N GLU A 122 10.98 -19.43 5.40
CA GLU A 122 12.10 -20.38 5.32
C GLU A 122 13.11 -20.03 4.23
N SER A 123 12.62 -19.72 3.01
CA SER A 123 13.48 -19.27 1.91
C SER A 123 14.21 -17.98 2.26
N PHE A 124 13.49 -17.04 2.87
CA PHE A 124 14.03 -15.77 3.30
C PHE A 124 15.22 -15.98 4.23
N PHE A 125 15.06 -16.73 5.32
CA PHE A 125 16.14 -17.00 6.27
C PHE A 125 17.30 -17.79 5.66
N LYS A 126 17.01 -18.78 4.80
CA LYS A 126 18.05 -19.55 4.12
C LYS A 126 18.92 -18.67 3.24
N LYS A 127 18.31 -17.79 2.43
CA LYS A 127 19.01 -16.92 1.49
C LYS A 127 19.65 -15.71 2.15
N LEU A 128 19.08 -15.23 3.26
CA LEU A 128 19.64 -14.12 4.02
C LEU A 128 21.03 -14.44 4.59
N LYS A 129 21.34 -15.72 4.83
CA LYS A 129 22.70 -16.17 5.24
C LYS A 129 23.80 -15.77 4.26
N ALA A 130 23.48 -15.52 2.99
CA ALA A 130 24.44 -15.01 2.00
C ALA A 130 24.84 -13.54 2.26
N TYR A 131 24.12 -12.84 3.14
CA TYR A 131 24.35 -11.46 3.54
C TYR A 131 24.79 -11.42 5.02
N PRO A 132 26.06 -11.73 5.34
CA PRO A 132 26.52 -11.87 6.73
C PRO A 132 26.46 -10.58 7.55
N PHE A 133 26.29 -9.43 6.89
CA PHE A 133 26.09 -8.13 7.53
C PHE A 133 24.62 -7.81 7.83
N VAL A 134 23.71 -8.76 7.58
CA VAL A 134 22.29 -8.68 7.96
C VAL A 134 22.02 -9.73 9.03
N LEU A 135 21.67 -9.26 10.21
CA LEU A 135 21.39 -10.09 11.38
C LEU A 135 19.88 -10.10 11.64
N ILE A 136 19.31 -11.27 11.93
CA ILE A 136 17.92 -11.36 12.37
C ILE A 136 17.90 -11.13 13.87
N GLU A 137 17.18 -10.11 14.32
CA GLU A 137 16.88 -9.95 15.73
C GLU A 137 15.65 -10.82 16.01
N ASN A 138 15.87 -12.01 16.57
CA ASN A 138 14.76 -12.84 17.02
C ASN A 138 14.08 -12.12 18.18
N ASP A 139 12.81 -11.76 18.01
CA ASP A 139 11.94 -11.48 19.14
C ASP A 139 11.94 -12.71 20.04
N LYS A 140 12.33 -12.50 21.31
CA LYS A 140 12.16 -13.49 22.38
C LYS A 140 10.68 -13.72 22.65
#